data_AF-A0A845BBK5-F1
#
_entry.id   AF-A0A845BBK5-F1
#
_cell.length_a   1.000
_cell.length_b   1.000
_cell.length_c   1.000
_cell.angle_alpha   90.00
_cell.angle_beta   90.00
_cell.angle_gamma   90.00
#
_symmetry.space_group_name_H-M   'P 1'
#
loop_
_entity.id
_entity.type
_entity.pdbx_description
1 polymer ?
#
loop_
_entity_poly.entity_id
_entity_poly.type
_entity_poly.pdbx_seq_one_letter_code
_entity_poly.pdbx_strand_id
1 'polypeptide(L)' 'MAGKVQEQARMSEGQRAYEAKRAAKAGVSLDKWLSMKAQERDQLAAQAAKEAKAPRKPGFFARLLERAQKPIG' A
#
# COMPACT_ATOMS: atom_id res chain seq x y z
N MET A 1 7.29 -22.30 -2.68
CA MET A 1 6.48 -22.14 -3.92
C MET A 1 4.97 -22.05 -3.65
N ALA A 2 4.42 -22.56 -2.53
CA ALA A 2 2.97 -22.65 -2.29
C ALA A 2 2.20 -21.31 -2.14
N GLY A 3 2.83 -20.24 -1.66
CA GLY A 3 2.15 -18.95 -1.44
C GLY A 3 1.66 -18.26 -2.73
N LYS A 4 2.40 -18.42 -3.84
CA LYS A 4 2.07 -17.77 -5.13
C LYS A 4 0.80 -18.35 -5.78
N VAL A 5 0.57 -19.65 -5.58
CA VAL A 5 -0.60 -20.37 -6.12
C VAL A 5 -1.87 -19.98 -5.36
N GLN A 6 -1.76 -19.78 -4.03
CA GLN A 6 -2.90 -19.35 -3.21
C GLN A 6 -3.35 -17.92 -3.52
N GLU A 7 -2.43 -17.01 -3.83
CA GLU A 7 -2.78 -15.63 -4.19
C GLU A 7 -3.54 -15.57 -5.52
N GLN A 8 -3.15 -16.41 -6.48
CA GLN A 8 -3.90 -16.57 -7.72
C GLN A 8 -5.27 -17.22 -7.51
N ALA A 9 -5.37 -18.23 -6.64
CA ALA A 9 -6.62 -18.91 -6.32
C ALA A 9 -7.62 -18.01 -5.54
N ARG A 10 -7.12 -17.00 -4.80
CA ARG A 10 -7.97 -16.04 -4.08
C ARG A 10 -8.51 -14.89 -4.93
N MET A 11 -7.98 -14.68 -6.14
CA MET A 11 -8.44 -13.62 -7.04
C MET A 11 -9.64 -14.09 -7.87
N SER A 12 -10.66 -13.24 -8.00
CA SER A 12 -11.78 -13.50 -8.91
C SER A 12 -11.31 -13.52 -10.36
N GLU A 13 -12.06 -14.18 -11.24
CA GLU A 13 -11.72 -14.25 -12.67
C GLU A 13 -11.60 -12.86 -13.30
N GLY A 14 -12.49 -11.93 -12.94
CA GLY A 14 -12.44 -10.55 -13.40
C GLY A 14 -11.17 -9.81 -12.97
N GLN A 15 -10.72 -10.04 -11.73
CA GLN A 15 -9.47 -9.47 -11.23
C GLN A 15 -8.25 -10.08 -11.94
N ARG A 16 -8.26 -11.39 -12.18
CA ARG A 16 -7.19 -12.08 -12.93
C ARG A 16 -7.08 -11.56 -14.36
N ALA A 17 -8.22 -11.36 -15.06
CA ALA A 17 -8.24 -10.81 -16.41
C ALA A 17 -7.73 -9.35 -16.45
N TYR A 18 -8.08 -8.54 -15.44
CA TYR A 18 -7.57 -7.18 -15.32
C TYR A 18 -6.05 -7.15 -15.13
N GLU A 19 -5.51 -8.00 -14.25
CA GLU A 19 -4.08 -8.11 -13.99
C GLU A 19 -3.33 -8.70 -15.20
N ALA A 20 -3.92 -9.65 -15.92
CA ALA A 20 -3.35 -10.20 -17.15
C ALA A 20 -3.17 -9.13 -18.24
N LYS A 21 -4.15 -8.22 -18.41
CA LYS A 21 -4.02 -7.08 -19.33
C LYS A 21 -2.87 -6.15 -18.94
N ARG A 22 -2.65 -5.95 -17.64
CA ARG A 22 -1.55 -5.12 -17.13
C ARG A 22 -0.20 -5.80 -17.29
N ALA A 23 -0.12 -7.10 -17.01
CA ALA A 23 1.05 -7.93 -17.25
C ALA A 23 1.46 -7.90 -18.74
N ALA A 24 0.49 -8.07 -19.64
CA ALA A 24 0.69 -7.95 -21.08
C ALA A 24 1.19 -6.55 -21.49
N LYS A 25 0.63 -5.47 -20.91
CA LYS A 25 1.10 -4.10 -21.14
C LYS A 25 2.55 -3.89 -20.68
N ALA A 26 2.95 -4.54 -19.60
CA ALA A 26 4.32 -4.50 -19.08
C ALA A 26 5.26 -5.51 -19.78
N GLY A 27 4.76 -6.30 -20.74
CA GLY A 27 5.55 -7.30 -21.45
C GLY A 27 6.01 -8.48 -20.58
N VAL A 28 5.32 -8.76 -19.48
CA VAL A 28 5.68 -9.84 -18.54
C VAL A 28 4.53 -10.83 -18.36
N SER A 29 4.84 -12.04 -17.88
CA SER A 29 3.81 -13.02 -17.51
C SER A 29 3.04 -12.57 -16.27
N LEU A 30 1.80 -13.06 -16.14
CA LEU A 30 0.92 -12.75 -15.01
C LEU A 30 1.56 -13.11 -13.65
N ASP A 31 2.18 -14.29 -13.53
CA ASP A 31 2.90 -14.70 -12.31
C ASP A 31 4.02 -13.74 -11.92
N LYS A 32 4.77 -13.25 -12.91
CA LYS A 32 5.86 -12.31 -12.70
C LYS A 32 5.33 -10.94 -12.28
N TRP A 33 4.26 -10.47 -12.94
CA TRP A 33 3.55 -9.24 -12.59
C TRP A 33 3.03 -9.26 -11.14
N LEU A 34 2.37 -10.34 -10.73
CA LEU A 34 1.88 -10.51 -9.36
C LEU A 34 3.02 -10.57 -8.34
N SER A 35 4.13 -11.25 -8.68
CA SER A 35 5.30 -11.32 -7.81
C SER A 35 5.95 -9.94 -7.60
N MET A 36 6.08 -9.14 -8.67
CA MET A 36 6.61 -7.78 -8.58
C MET A 36 5.74 -6.89 -7.69
N LYS A 37 4.42 -6.96 -7.86
CA LYS A 37 3.46 -6.20 -7.05
C LYS A 37 3.51 -6.58 -5.57
N ALA A 38 3.69 -7.86 -5.26
CA ALA A 38 3.87 -8.33 -3.89
C ALA A 38 5.13 -7.71 -3.26
N GLN A 39 6.25 -7.71 -3.99
CA GLN A 39 7.50 -7.08 -3.55
C GLN A 39 7.35 -5.56 -3.35
N GLU A 40 6.63 -4.87 -4.24
CA GLU A 40 6.34 -3.43 -4.10
C GLU A 40 5.50 -3.13 -2.86
N ARG A 41 4.46 -3.94 -2.56
CA ARG A 41 3.65 -3.77 -1.35
C ARG A 41 4.49 -3.90 -0.08
N ASP A 42 5.40 -4.88 -0.03
CA ASP A 42 6.26 -5.08 1.14
C ASP A 42 7.22 -3.90 1.34
N GLN A 43 7.75 -3.34 0.24
CA GLN A 43 8.59 -2.15 0.32
C GLN A 43 7.81 -0.89 0.72
N LEU A 44 6.60 -0.71 0.20
CA LEU A 44 5.71 0.38 0.60
C LEU A 44 5.31 0.27 2.07
N ALA A 45 5.01 -0.93 2.56
CA ALA A 45 4.73 -1.17 3.97
C ALA A 45 5.94 -0.86 4.85
N ALA A 46 7.15 -1.25 4.42
CA ALA A 46 8.39 -0.93 5.13
C ALA A 46 8.68 0.59 5.14
N GLN A 47 8.37 1.30 4.06
CA GLN A 47 8.51 2.76 3.99
C GLN A 47 7.45 3.48 4.83
N ALA A 48 6.19 3.06 4.78
CA ALA A 48 5.12 3.58 5.61
C ALA A 48 5.41 3.38 7.11
N ALA A 49 5.98 2.23 7.49
CA ALA A 49 6.41 1.97 8.87
C ALA A 49 7.56 2.89 9.30
N LYS A 50 8.48 3.25 8.40
CA LYS A 50 9.53 4.24 8.67
C LYS A 50 8.97 5.66 8.79
N GLU A 51 8.01 6.04 7.93
CA GLU A 51 7.35 7.34 7.97
C GLU A 51 6.39 7.52 9.16
N ALA A 52 5.80 6.44 9.67
CA ALA A 52 5.00 6.45 10.90
C ALA A 52 5.87 6.65 12.16
N LYS A 53 7.16 6.30 12.08
CA LYS A 53 8.12 6.42 13.19
C LYS A 53 8.75 7.82 13.29
N ALA A 54 8.67 8.62 12.21
CA ALA A 54 9.11 10.01 12.24
C ALA A 54 8.08 10.86 13.01
N PRO A 55 8.50 11.68 14.00
CA PRO A 55 7.58 12.55 14.72
C PRO A 55 6.96 13.55 13.74
N ARG A 56 5.68 13.33 13.41
CA ARG A 56 4.95 14.21 12.49
C ARG A 56 4.62 15.52 13.18
N LYS A 57 4.92 16.64 12.51
CA LYS A 57 4.56 17.97 13.00
C LYS A 57 3.04 18.03 13.27
N PRO A 58 2.60 18.73 14.31
CA PRO A 58 1.17 18.86 14.60
C PRO A 58 0.46 19.47 13.39
N GLY A 59 -0.51 18.70 12.87
CA GLY A 59 -1.34 19.09 11.73
C GLY A 59 -2.33 20.20 12.10
N PHE A 60 -3.10 20.65 11.11
CA PHE A 60 -4.05 21.75 11.28
C PHE A 60 -5.02 21.55 12.46
N PHE A 61 -5.64 20.36 12.57
CA PHE A 61 -6.55 20.04 13.67
C PHE A 61 -5.87 19.97 15.04
N ALA A 62 -4.63 19.46 15.10
CA ALA A 62 -3.87 19.44 16.35
C ALA A 62 -3.59 20.85 16.87
N ARG A 63 -3.25 21.79 15.96
CA ARG A 63 -3.05 23.20 16.33
C ARG A 63 -4.35 23.90 16.72
N LEU A 64 -5.48 23.53 16.11
CA LEU A 64 -6.79 24.07 16.47
C LEU A 64 -7.18 23.65 17.90
N LEU A 65 -6.97 22.37 18.25
CA LEU A 65 -7.21 21.86 19.60
C LEU A 65 -6.29 22.52 20.63
N GLU A 66 -5.02 22.72 20.29
CA GLU A 66 -4.07 23.43 21.15
C GLU A 66 -4.53 24.88 21.44
N ARG A 67 -5.04 25.59 20.43
CA ARG A 67 -5.61 26.93 20.63
C ARG A 67 -6.89 26.92 21.45
N ALA A 68 -7.73 25.90 21.29
CA ALA A 68 -8.98 25.76 22.06
C ALA A 68 -8.72 25.42 23.53
N GLN A 69 -7.66 24.66 23.83
CA GLN A 69 -7.28 24.28 25.20
C GLN A 69 -6.46 25.35 25.93
N LYS A 70 -5.95 26.37 25.21
CA LYS A 70 -5.16 27.43 25.83
C LYS A 70 -6.09 28.43 26.53
N PRO A 71 -6.03 28.56 27.88
CA PRO A 71 -6.88 29.51 28.59
C PRO A 71 -6.55 30.93 28.14
N ILE A 72 -7.60 31.69 27.86
CA ILE A 72 -7.50 33.12 27.56
C ILE A 72 -7.39 33.80 28.92
N GLY A 73 -6.16 34.16 29.30
CA GLY A 73 -5.90 35.08 30.40
C GLY A 73 -6.17 36.53 29.98
#